data_AF-A0AAP3AHA5-F1
#
_entry.id   AF-A0AAP3AHA5-F1
#
_cell.length_a   1.000
_cell.length_b   1.000
_cell.length_c   1.000
_cell.angle_alpha   90.00
_cell.angle_beta   90.00
_cell.angle_gamma   90.00
#
_symmetry.space_group_name_H-M   'P 1'
#
loop_
_entity.id
_entity.type
_entity.pdbx_description
1 polymer ?
#
loop_
_entity_poly.entity_id
_entity_poly.type
_entity_poly.pdbx_seq_one_letter_code
_entity_poly.pdbx_strand_id
1 'polypeptide(L)'
;MAEPEGLRHAAIAWLEKRTFDRQISLTRDQIGDFEWDGKPFRLIPSQQGIWKPRGFEATLSIVTTFRAPGQKRPYDDEVGADGLIRYKWRGDNPLHHENAGLRRAMVLRLPIIWFIGVGGAPPEYQVVAPVYLADEEPEKQQFILAPLAEEDFAVESLEDGIAVPALKRYLMRETRVRLHQPVFRSTVLKAYENHCAVCNLAHPELLDAAHIVDDSHGLGTPTVGNGMALCKIHHAAFDRRFLGLRPTLERPIVEIRQDLLDEVDGPMLRHGLQDLHGKPLMMLPKARANRPDHDKLMWAYDRFRTATVADVA
;
A
#
# COMPACT_ATOMS: atom_id res chain seq x y z
N MET A 1 23.34 25.94 -5.23
CA MET A 1 22.34 26.23 -6.27
C MET A 1 20.99 25.95 -5.65
N ALA A 2 20.06 26.90 -5.70
CA ALA A 2 18.71 26.70 -5.19
C ALA A 2 18.01 25.55 -5.94
N GLU A 3 16.90 25.05 -5.38
CA GLU A 3 16.02 24.12 -6.07
C GLU A 3 15.57 24.72 -7.42
N PRO A 4 15.78 24.04 -8.56
CA PRO A 4 15.28 24.50 -9.84
C PRO A 4 13.75 24.56 -9.82
N GLU A 5 13.20 25.65 -10.35
CA GLU A 5 11.76 25.85 -10.44
C GLU A 5 11.09 24.70 -11.20
N GLY A 6 10.03 24.13 -10.63
CA GLY A 6 9.26 23.04 -11.25
C GLY A 6 9.85 21.62 -11.10
N LEU A 7 11.12 21.46 -10.67
CA LEU A 7 11.77 20.14 -10.59
C LEU A 7 10.99 19.14 -9.74
N ARG A 8 10.56 19.56 -8.55
CA ARG A 8 9.80 18.73 -7.60
C ARG A 8 8.47 18.25 -8.18
N HIS A 9 7.71 19.15 -8.80
CA HIS A 9 6.44 18.80 -9.45
C HIS A 9 6.65 17.84 -10.63
N ALA A 10 7.69 18.08 -11.44
CA ALA A 10 8.04 17.19 -12.54
C ALA A 10 8.46 15.80 -12.06
N ALA A 11 9.24 15.71 -10.98
CA ALA A 11 9.64 14.45 -10.38
C ALA A 11 8.43 13.64 -9.87
N ILE A 12 7.49 14.30 -9.20
CA ILE A 12 6.24 13.67 -8.71
C ILE A 12 5.41 13.16 -9.89
N ALA A 13 5.12 14.00 -10.88
CA ALA A 13 4.34 13.62 -12.06
C ALA A 13 5.00 12.49 -12.87
N TRP A 14 6.33 12.47 -12.92
CA TRP A 14 7.09 11.41 -13.57
C TRP A 14 6.96 10.07 -12.84
N LEU A 15 6.99 10.08 -11.50
CA LEU A 15 6.79 8.90 -10.67
C LEU A 15 5.35 8.37 -10.74
N GLU A 16 4.35 9.26 -10.74
CA GLU A 16 2.93 8.87 -10.84
C GLU A 16 2.64 8.10 -12.13
N LYS A 17 3.19 8.57 -13.26
CA LYS A 17 3.08 7.87 -14.56
C LYS A 17 3.72 6.49 -14.54
N ARG A 18 4.91 6.36 -13.92
CA ARG A 18 5.68 5.10 -13.89
C ARG A 18 5.12 4.07 -12.94
N THR A 19 4.47 4.51 -11.87
CA THR A 19 3.82 3.61 -10.90
C THR A 19 2.42 3.19 -11.34
N PHE A 20 1.94 3.65 -12.51
CA PHE A 20 0.58 3.43 -13.00
C PHE A 20 -0.45 3.78 -11.91
N ASP A 21 -0.40 5.02 -11.43
CA ASP A 21 -1.16 5.50 -10.27
C ASP A 21 -1.00 4.59 -9.04
N ARG A 22 0.27 4.42 -8.62
CA ARG A 22 0.67 3.69 -7.40
C ARG A 22 0.41 2.18 -7.43
N GLN A 23 -0.01 1.59 -8.56
CA GLN A 23 -0.22 0.14 -8.69
C GLN A 23 1.07 -0.67 -8.79
N ILE A 24 2.18 -0.04 -9.17
CA ILE A 24 3.47 -0.70 -9.39
C ILE A 24 4.53 -0.08 -8.48
N SER A 25 5.33 -0.93 -7.81
CA SER A 25 6.52 -0.52 -7.08
C SER A 25 7.75 -0.46 -8.00
N LEU A 26 8.73 0.38 -7.65
CA LEU A 26 9.92 0.62 -8.47
C LEU A 26 11.20 0.19 -7.75
N THR A 27 12.18 -0.32 -8.49
CA THR A 27 13.54 -0.51 -8.00
C THR A 27 14.28 0.83 -7.90
N ARG A 28 15.41 0.86 -7.18
CA ARG A 28 16.27 2.05 -7.12
C ARG A 28 16.77 2.49 -8.49
N ASP A 29 17.09 1.54 -9.36
CA ASP A 29 17.58 1.81 -10.70
C ASP A 29 16.49 2.47 -11.55
N GLN A 30 15.28 1.92 -11.51
CA GLN A 30 14.11 2.52 -12.19
C GLN A 30 13.79 3.92 -11.67
N ILE A 31 13.94 4.19 -10.36
CA ILE A 31 13.80 5.53 -9.80
C ILE A 31 14.94 6.45 -10.27
N GLY A 32 16.12 5.89 -10.52
CA GLY A 32 17.30 6.59 -11.02
C GLY A 32 17.22 7.06 -12.46
N ASP A 33 16.27 6.54 -13.25
CA ASP A 33 16.02 6.95 -14.63
C ASP A 33 15.43 8.37 -14.76
N PHE A 34 15.18 9.06 -13.64
CA PHE A 34 14.68 10.42 -13.66
C PHE A 34 15.76 11.39 -14.15
N GLU A 35 15.38 12.22 -15.12
CA GLU A 35 16.21 13.28 -15.67
C GLU A 35 15.51 14.63 -15.50
N TRP A 36 16.32 15.65 -15.20
CA TRP A 36 15.91 17.05 -15.20
C TRP A 36 16.80 17.82 -16.19
N ASP A 37 16.19 18.53 -17.14
CA ASP A 37 16.88 19.23 -18.23
C ASP A 37 17.88 18.33 -18.99
N GLY A 38 17.49 17.08 -19.26
CA GLY A 38 18.33 16.09 -19.97
C GLY A 38 19.55 15.61 -19.17
N LYS A 39 19.56 15.81 -17.85
CA LYS A 39 20.63 15.34 -16.95
C LYS A 39 20.05 14.43 -15.87
N PRO A 40 20.72 13.31 -15.53
CA PRO A 40 20.31 12.45 -14.43
C PRO A 40 20.18 13.22 -13.12
N PHE A 41 19.05 13.05 -12.42
CA PHE A 41 18.81 13.68 -11.14
C PHE A 41 18.31 12.65 -10.11
N ARG A 42 18.99 12.59 -8.96
CA ARG A 42 18.70 11.58 -7.95
C ARG A 42 17.48 11.94 -7.10
N LEU A 43 16.45 11.11 -7.16
CA LEU A 43 15.22 11.26 -6.36
C LEU A 43 15.24 10.52 -5.02
N ILE A 44 16.03 9.46 -4.88
CA ILE A 44 16.04 8.59 -3.69
C ILE A 44 17.46 8.55 -3.05
N PRO A 45 17.58 8.62 -1.71
CA PRO A 45 18.88 8.59 -1.03
C PRO A 45 19.55 7.22 -1.15
N SER A 46 20.88 7.17 -1.22
CA SER A 46 21.63 5.91 -1.34
C SER A 46 21.74 5.11 -0.04
N GLN A 47 21.76 5.78 1.12
CA GLN A 47 21.97 5.13 2.43
C GLN A 47 21.07 5.67 3.57
N GLN A 48 20.57 6.90 3.44
CA GLN A 48 19.83 7.61 4.49
C GLN A 48 18.31 7.49 4.30
N GLY A 49 17.55 7.80 5.36
CA GLY A 49 16.08 7.80 5.35
C GLY A 49 15.49 9.10 4.83
N ILE A 50 16.24 10.20 4.82
CA ILE A 50 15.77 11.53 4.39
C ILE A 50 16.71 12.02 3.29
N TRP A 51 16.17 12.60 2.23
CA TRP A 51 16.95 13.10 1.10
C TRP A 51 16.65 14.55 0.80
N LYS A 52 17.65 15.39 1.08
CA LYS A 52 17.70 16.78 0.65
C LYS A 52 18.84 16.96 -0.36
N PRO A 53 18.55 17.12 -1.66
CA PRO A 53 19.58 17.38 -2.67
C PRO A 53 20.43 18.60 -2.32
N ARG A 54 21.70 18.59 -2.76
CA ARG A 54 22.63 19.68 -2.46
C ARG A 54 22.09 21.01 -3.01
N GLY A 55 21.91 21.97 -2.11
CA GLY A 55 21.45 23.32 -2.44
C GLY A 55 19.93 23.50 -2.44
N PHE A 56 19.17 22.42 -2.27
CA PHE A 56 17.75 22.54 -1.95
C PHE A 56 17.58 23.13 -0.55
N GLU A 57 16.56 23.96 -0.40
CA GLU A 57 16.21 24.57 0.87
C GLU A 57 15.51 23.56 1.79
N ALA A 58 14.74 22.64 1.19
CA ALA A 58 13.88 21.68 1.87
C ALA A 58 14.10 20.24 1.36
N THR A 59 13.71 19.26 2.17
CA THR A 59 13.74 17.83 1.81
C THR A 59 12.93 17.57 0.53
N LEU A 60 13.43 16.69 -0.34
CA LEU A 60 12.72 16.25 -1.55
C LEU A 60 11.99 14.92 -1.33
N SER A 61 12.65 13.98 -0.65
CA SER A 61 12.07 12.66 -0.42
C SER A 61 12.47 12.04 0.90
N ILE A 62 11.67 11.07 1.34
CA ILE A 62 11.92 10.23 2.51
C ILE A 62 11.77 8.75 2.13
N VAL A 63 12.42 7.89 2.91
CA VAL A 63 12.44 6.44 2.72
C VAL A 63 12.14 5.73 4.03
N THR A 64 11.14 4.86 3.99
CA THR A 64 10.92 3.85 5.04
C THR A 64 11.43 2.52 4.51
N THR A 65 12.38 1.88 5.19
CA THR A 65 12.96 0.62 4.73
C THR A 65 12.05 -0.56 5.01
N PHE A 66 11.98 -1.52 4.08
CA PHE A 66 11.26 -2.77 4.31
C PHE A 66 11.89 -3.57 5.45
N ARG A 67 11.08 -4.03 6.39
CA ARG A 67 11.47 -5.02 7.41
C ARG A 67 10.43 -6.15 7.39
N ALA A 68 10.89 -7.40 7.38
CA ALA A 68 10.01 -8.56 7.31
C ALA A 68 9.05 -8.61 8.52
N PRO A 69 7.83 -9.17 8.36
CA PRO A 69 6.88 -9.35 9.47
C PRO A 69 7.54 -10.05 10.68
N GLY A 70 7.34 -9.51 11.88
CA GLY A 70 7.86 -10.07 13.14
C GLY A 70 9.17 -9.47 13.67
N GLN A 71 9.82 -8.55 12.93
CA GLN A 71 10.94 -7.77 13.47
C GLN A 71 10.44 -6.50 14.17
N LYS A 72 10.94 -6.22 15.39
CA LYS A 72 10.68 -4.94 16.08
C LYS A 72 11.14 -3.79 15.17
N ARG A 73 10.19 -2.93 14.81
CA ARG A 73 10.44 -1.73 14.02
C ARG A 73 11.03 -0.67 14.97
N PRO A 74 12.21 -0.09 14.68
CA PRO A 74 12.74 0.99 15.51
C PRO A 74 11.94 2.29 15.37
N TYR A 75 11.20 2.41 14.27
CA TYR A 75 10.35 3.54 13.90
C TYR A 75 9.11 2.96 13.23
N ASP A 76 8.03 2.81 13.96
CA ASP A 76 6.73 2.52 13.36
C ASP A 76 6.17 3.85 12.86
N ASP A 77 6.00 3.97 11.55
CA ASP A 77 5.19 5.07 11.02
C ASP A 77 3.74 4.77 11.46
N GLU A 78 3.32 5.38 12.56
CA GLU A 78 2.03 5.12 13.20
C GLU A 78 0.96 6.02 12.59
N VAL A 79 -0.25 5.49 12.43
CA VAL A 79 -1.40 6.34 12.17
C VAL A 79 -1.87 6.89 13.52
N GLY A 80 -1.75 8.20 13.70
CA GLY A 80 -2.25 8.87 14.88
C GLY A 80 -3.76 8.69 15.01
N ALA A 81 -4.30 9.00 16.20
CA ALA A 81 -5.74 8.96 16.42
C ALA A 81 -6.51 9.89 15.47
N ASP A 82 -5.85 10.86 14.84
CA ASP A 82 -6.34 11.80 13.83
C ASP A 82 -6.39 11.24 12.40
N GLY A 83 -5.84 10.05 12.16
CA GLY A 83 -5.78 9.45 10.82
C GLY A 83 -4.57 9.88 9.99
N LEU A 84 -3.69 10.71 10.56
CA LEU A 84 -2.47 11.19 9.91
C LEU A 84 -1.28 10.32 10.29
N ILE A 85 -0.29 10.27 9.41
CA ILE A 85 0.85 9.39 9.58
C ILE A 85 1.92 10.09 10.42
N ARG A 86 2.57 9.36 11.32
CA ARG A 86 3.70 9.86 12.09
C ARG A 86 4.99 9.37 11.46
N TYR A 87 5.93 10.28 11.21
CA TYR A 87 7.25 9.96 10.70
C TYR A 87 8.31 10.38 11.70
N LYS A 88 9.09 9.43 12.21
CA LYS A 88 10.08 9.70 13.26
C LYS A 88 11.22 10.57 12.76
N TRP A 89 11.72 11.42 13.66
CA TRP A 89 12.96 12.16 13.42
C TRP A 89 14.12 11.24 13.12
N ARG A 90 15.10 11.78 12.41
CA ARG A 90 16.43 11.20 12.39
C ARG A 90 17.08 11.44 13.75
N GLY A 91 17.23 10.35 14.50
CA GLY A 91 17.85 10.39 15.83
C GLY A 91 17.07 11.26 16.80
N ASP A 92 17.73 11.65 17.89
CA ASP A 92 17.18 12.45 18.99
C ASP A 92 17.51 13.95 18.89
N ASN A 93 18.44 14.34 18.00
CA ASN A 93 18.87 15.72 17.84
C ASN A 93 17.86 16.55 17.00
N PRO A 94 17.16 17.54 17.58
CA PRO A 94 16.22 18.39 16.86
C PRO A 94 16.87 19.26 15.77
N LEU A 95 18.16 19.55 15.92
CA LEU A 95 18.97 20.35 15.00
C LEU A 95 19.66 19.51 13.93
N HIS A 96 19.37 18.20 13.85
CA HIS A 96 19.90 17.36 12.79
C HIS A 96 19.50 17.95 11.42
N HIS A 97 20.46 18.09 10.52
CA HIS A 97 20.28 18.78 9.24
C HIS A 97 19.16 18.19 8.35
N GLU A 98 18.90 16.88 8.46
CA GLU A 98 17.78 16.19 7.79
C GLU A 98 16.42 16.58 8.40
N ASN A 99 16.32 16.64 9.73
CA ASN A 99 15.11 17.10 10.43
C ASN A 99 14.83 18.57 10.11
N ALA A 100 15.88 19.40 10.05
CA ALA A 100 15.77 20.78 9.60
C ALA A 100 15.27 20.90 8.14
N GLY A 101 15.67 19.98 7.27
CA GLY A 101 15.18 19.91 5.89
C GLY A 101 13.68 19.57 5.79
N LEU A 102 13.22 18.63 6.62
CA LEU A 102 11.79 18.29 6.73
C LEU A 102 10.99 19.46 7.29
N ARG A 103 11.46 20.08 8.39
CA ARG A 103 10.84 21.27 8.98
C ARG A 103 10.77 22.43 7.97
N ARG A 104 11.77 22.56 7.09
CA ARG A 104 11.72 23.56 6.02
C ARG A 104 10.68 23.23 4.95
N ALA A 105 10.53 21.95 4.58
CA ALA A 105 9.45 21.52 3.69
C ALA A 105 8.08 21.80 4.30
N MET A 106 7.91 21.58 5.60
CA MET A 106 6.70 21.90 6.37
C MET A 106 6.36 23.40 6.34
N VAL A 107 7.31 24.26 6.73
CA VAL A 107 7.11 25.73 6.77
C VAL A 107 6.80 26.29 5.38
N LEU A 108 7.46 25.77 4.34
CA LEU A 108 7.24 26.19 2.95
C LEU A 108 6.07 25.45 2.28
N ARG A 109 5.41 24.52 2.98
CA ARG A 109 4.35 23.64 2.46
C ARG A 109 4.71 22.96 1.14
N LEU A 110 5.95 22.48 1.02
CA LEU A 110 6.43 21.83 -0.20
C LEU A 110 6.07 20.34 -0.21
N PRO A 111 5.56 19.80 -1.34
CA PRO A 111 5.28 18.37 -1.45
C PRO A 111 6.57 17.56 -1.45
N ILE A 112 6.58 16.44 -0.72
CA ILE A 112 7.68 15.48 -0.72
C ILE A 112 7.25 14.14 -1.30
N ILE A 113 8.24 13.36 -1.71
CA ILE A 113 8.04 11.99 -2.20
C ILE A 113 8.36 11.02 -1.06
N TRP A 114 7.46 10.09 -0.77
CA TRP A 114 7.71 9.03 0.19
C TRP A 114 7.88 7.68 -0.50
N PHE A 115 9.06 7.09 -0.35
CA PHE A 115 9.41 5.76 -0.83
C PHE A 115 9.29 4.74 0.30
N ILE A 116 8.35 3.81 0.19
CA ILE A 116 8.10 2.80 1.22
C ILE A 116 8.60 1.47 0.68
N GLY A 117 9.63 0.92 1.32
CA GLY A 117 10.17 -0.37 0.97
C GLY A 117 9.12 -1.46 1.14
N VAL A 118 8.91 -2.25 0.09
CA VAL A 118 7.92 -3.35 0.03
C VAL A 118 8.58 -4.70 -0.23
N GLY A 119 9.90 -4.79 0.02
CA GLY A 119 10.71 -6.00 -0.20
C GLY A 119 11.23 -6.11 -1.63
N GLY A 120 11.64 -7.31 -2.03
CA GLY A 120 12.22 -7.60 -3.35
C GLY A 120 13.74 -7.81 -3.33
N ALA A 121 14.24 -8.46 -4.38
CA ALA A 121 15.66 -8.62 -4.68
C ALA A 121 15.86 -8.37 -6.18
N PRO A 122 16.24 -7.14 -6.61
CA PRO A 122 16.66 -6.00 -5.78
C PRO A 122 15.52 -5.34 -4.97
N PRO A 123 15.82 -4.55 -3.92
CA PRO A 123 14.80 -3.86 -3.13
C PRO A 123 13.97 -2.91 -3.97
N GLU A 124 12.68 -2.93 -3.73
CA GLU A 124 11.68 -2.12 -4.42
C GLU A 124 10.87 -1.27 -3.44
N TYR A 125 10.33 -0.17 -3.97
CA TYR A 125 9.69 0.89 -3.20
C TYR A 125 8.34 1.22 -3.80
N GLN A 126 7.32 1.20 -2.95
CA GLN A 126 6.04 1.84 -3.24
C GLN A 126 6.24 3.36 -3.16
N VAL A 127 5.77 4.07 -4.17
CA VAL A 127 5.82 5.53 -4.18
C VAL A 127 4.50 6.09 -3.67
N VAL A 128 4.59 7.00 -2.70
CA VAL A 128 3.46 7.81 -2.23
C VAL A 128 3.87 9.27 -2.39
N ALA A 129 3.20 9.95 -3.32
CA ALA A 129 3.39 11.36 -3.62
C ALA A 129 2.08 11.93 -4.22
N PRO A 130 1.85 13.25 -4.08
CA PRO A 130 2.53 14.14 -3.14
C PRO A 130 2.19 13.78 -1.68
N VAL A 131 3.12 14.05 -0.76
CA VAL A 131 2.90 14.00 0.70
C VAL A 131 3.37 15.31 1.30
N TYR A 132 2.65 15.83 2.27
CA TYR A 132 3.00 17.07 2.96
C TYR A 132 3.29 16.80 4.44
N LEU A 133 4.12 17.65 5.04
CA LEU A 133 4.24 17.71 6.49
C LEU A 133 3.18 18.67 7.02
N ALA A 134 2.24 18.16 7.80
CA ALA A 134 1.17 18.95 8.41
C ALA A 134 1.65 19.64 9.68
N ASP A 135 2.40 18.94 10.53
CA ASP A 135 2.87 19.47 11.81
C ASP A 135 4.09 18.67 12.33
N GLU A 136 4.61 19.08 13.49
CA GLU A 136 5.68 18.42 14.23
C GLU A 136 5.28 18.22 15.69
N GLU A 137 5.60 17.06 16.25
CA GLU A 137 5.46 16.76 17.69
C GLU A 137 6.87 16.58 18.30
N PRO A 138 7.58 17.66 18.68
CA PRO A 138 8.95 17.59 19.16
C PRO A 138 9.12 16.71 20.40
N GLU A 139 8.12 16.75 21.29
CA GLU A 139 8.06 15.94 22.52
C GLU A 139 8.13 14.44 22.24
N LYS A 140 7.65 14.02 21.06
CA LYS A 140 7.61 12.63 20.58
C LYS A 140 8.63 12.35 19.47
N GLN A 141 9.44 13.35 19.12
CA GLN A 141 10.46 13.30 18.06
C GLN A 141 9.90 12.79 16.72
N GLN A 142 8.80 13.40 16.26
CA GLN A 142 8.13 12.98 15.03
C GLN A 142 7.47 14.13 14.28
N PHE A 143 7.32 13.95 12.98
CA PHE A 143 6.51 14.78 12.10
C PHE A 143 5.16 14.12 11.85
N ILE A 144 4.16 14.94 11.54
CA ILE A 144 2.85 14.51 11.07
C ILE A 144 2.83 14.68 9.55
N LEU A 145 2.63 13.59 8.82
CA LEU A 145 2.48 13.57 7.37
C LEU A 145 1.00 13.48 6.99
N ALA A 146 0.64 14.24 5.97
CA ALA A 146 -0.68 14.25 5.38
C ALA A 146 -0.57 13.97 3.86
N PRO A 147 -1.20 12.89 3.35
CA PRO A 147 -1.25 12.61 1.91
C PRO A 147 -2.37 13.43 1.24
N LEU A 148 -2.38 14.73 1.49
CA LEU A 148 -3.41 15.67 1.04
C LEU A 148 -3.02 16.34 -0.28
N ALA A 149 -4.00 16.86 -1.02
CA ALA A 149 -3.75 17.83 -2.09
C ALA A 149 -3.53 19.23 -1.49
N GLU A 150 -2.87 20.12 -2.23
CA GLU A 150 -2.63 21.51 -1.82
C GLU A 150 -3.96 22.24 -1.48
N GLU A 151 -5.02 21.88 -2.20
CA GLU A 151 -6.39 22.39 -2.04
C GLU A 151 -7.05 21.98 -0.71
N ASP A 152 -6.63 20.86 -0.11
CA ASP A 152 -7.22 20.36 1.13
C ASP A 152 -6.72 21.14 2.36
N PHE A 153 -5.55 21.79 2.27
CA PHE A 153 -5.06 22.71 3.30
C PHE A 153 -5.88 24.00 3.39
N ALA A 154 -6.60 24.38 2.32
CA ALA A 154 -7.47 25.55 2.35
C ALA A 154 -8.68 25.34 3.28
N VAL A 155 -9.08 24.07 3.52
CA VAL A 155 -10.23 23.72 4.37
C VAL A 155 -9.92 23.94 5.87
N GLU A 156 -8.64 23.95 6.28
CA GLU A 156 -8.23 24.30 7.65
C GLU A 156 -8.58 25.74 8.04
N SER A 157 -8.86 26.62 7.06
CA SER A 157 -9.21 28.02 7.31
C SER A 157 -10.71 28.28 7.57
N LEU A 158 -11.55 27.25 7.57
CA LEU A 158 -13.01 27.37 7.78
C LEU A 158 -13.44 26.80 9.15
N GLU A 159 -13.41 27.69 10.13
CA GLU A 159 -14.24 27.76 11.34
C GLU A 159 -14.25 26.59 12.35
N ASP A 160 -13.70 26.90 13.53
CA ASP A 160 -13.87 26.19 14.79
C ASP A 160 -15.35 25.90 15.09
N GLY A 161 -15.74 24.63 15.12
CA GLY A 161 -16.87 24.21 15.95
C GLY A 161 -17.69 23.00 15.48
N ILE A 162 -17.78 22.69 14.19
CA ILE A 162 -18.72 21.64 13.70
C ILE A 162 -18.06 20.59 12.77
N ALA A 163 -16.83 20.80 12.27
CA ALA A 163 -16.26 19.99 11.18
C ALA A 163 -15.27 18.86 11.56
N VAL A 164 -14.83 18.76 12.83
CA VAL A 164 -13.71 17.88 13.23
C VAL A 164 -13.94 16.38 12.93
N PRO A 165 -15.12 15.77 13.20
CA PRO A 165 -15.31 14.35 12.93
C PRO A 165 -15.40 14.02 11.43
N ALA A 166 -15.95 14.93 10.62
CA ALA A 166 -16.07 14.74 9.16
C ALA A 166 -14.71 14.86 8.48
N LEU A 167 -13.94 15.89 8.84
CA LEU A 167 -12.55 16.05 8.37
C LEU A 167 -11.69 14.84 8.77
N LYS A 168 -11.78 14.40 10.02
CA LYS A 168 -11.07 13.21 10.50
C LYS A 168 -11.41 11.95 9.69
N ARG A 169 -12.70 11.71 9.40
CA ARG A 169 -13.11 10.58 8.54
C ARG A 169 -12.58 10.70 7.11
N TYR A 170 -12.59 11.91 6.56
CA TYR A 170 -12.03 12.19 5.24
C TYR A 170 -10.53 11.91 5.21
N LEU A 171 -9.75 12.45 6.15
CA LEU A 171 -8.31 12.22 6.28
C LEU A 171 -7.97 10.73 6.46
N MET A 172 -8.71 10.03 7.33
CA MET A 172 -8.54 8.57 7.50
C MET A 172 -8.79 7.81 6.20
N ARG A 173 -9.82 8.18 5.44
CA ARG A 173 -10.11 7.57 4.14
C ARG A 173 -8.99 7.87 3.14
N GLU A 174 -8.53 9.10 3.06
CA GLU A 174 -7.50 9.50 2.12
C GLU A 174 -6.16 8.83 2.41
N THR A 175 -5.74 8.79 3.68
CA THR A 175 -4.59 8.01 4.15
C THR A 175 -4.75 6.53 3.79
N ARG A 176 -5.93 5.94 3.99
CA ARG A 176 -6.17 4.53 3.63
C ARG A 176 -6.00 4.28 2.13
N VAL A 177 -6.59 5.13 1.29
CA VAL A 177 -6.59 4.96 -0.17
C VAL A 177 -5.21 5.25 -0.78
N ARG A 178 -4.54 6.32 -0.36
CA ARG A 178 -3.27 6.75 -0.99
C ARG A 178 -2.03 6.07 -0.44
N LEU A 179 -2.07 5.62 0.81
CA LEU A 179 -0.92 5.00 1.47
C LEU A 179 -1.15 3.50 1.69
N HIS A 180 -2.15 3.15 2.51
CA HIS A 180 -2.26 1.78 3.02
C HIS A 180 -2.59 0.76 1.94
N GLN A 181 -3.54 1.07 1.06
CA GLN A 181 -3.95 0.14 -0.01
C GLN A 181 -2.81 -0.15 -1.01
N PRO A 182 -2.07 0.84 -1.57
CA PRO A 182 -0.93 0.57 -2.44
C PRO A 182 0.18 -0.23 -1.74
N VAL A 183 0.55 0.12 -0.51
CA VAL A 183 1.59 -0.58 0.26
C VAL A 183 1.18 -2.02 0.57
N PHE A 184 -0.05 -2.23 1.04
CA PHE A 184 -0.61 -3.55 1.27
C PHE A 184 -0.58 -4.38 -0.01
N ARG A 185 -1.08 -3.81 -1.11
CA ARG A 185 -1.12 -4.46 -2.41
C ARG A 185 0.26 -4.92 -2.86
N SER A 186 1.23 -4.01 -2.89
CA SER A 186 2.59 -4.31 -3.32
C SER A 186 3.27 -5.36 -2.43
N THR A 187 3.01 -5.33 -1.13
CA THR A 187 3.56 -6.34 -0.19
C THR A 187 2.94 -7.71 -0.39
N VAL A 188 1.61 -7.79 -0.58
CA VAL A 188 0.90 -9.04 -0.84
C VAL A 188 1.34 -9.64 -2.16
N LEU A 189 1.28 -8.90 -3.27
CA LEU A 189 1.65 -9.43 -4.59
C LEU A 189 3.07 -10.00 -4.59
N LYS A 190 4.02 -9.33 -3.95
CA LYS A 190 5.40 -9.82 -3.82
C LYS A 190 5.51 -11.11 -3.02
N ALA A 191 4.75 -11.24 -1.94
CA ALA A 191 4.73 -12.48 -1.17
C ALA A 191 4.25 -13.67 -2.01
N TYR A 192 3.38 -13.41 -2.99
CA TYR A 192 2.90 -14.37 -3.99
C TYR A 192 3.68 -14.30 -5.31
N GLU A 193 4.89 -13.71 -5.32
CA GLU A 193 5.77 -13.64 -6.50
C GLU A 193 5.08 -13.04 -7.74
N ASN A 194 4.14 -12.12 -7.54
CA ASN A 194 3.30 -11.53 -8.58
C ASN A 194 2.44 -12.54 -9.36
N HIS A 195 2.01 -13.61 -8.71
CA HIS A 195 1.10 -14.61 -9.28
C HIS A 195 -0.25 -14.61 -8.56
N CYS A 196 -1.33 -14.84 -9.30
CA CYS A 196 -2.62 -15.17 -8.70
C CYS A 196 -2.51 -16.47 -7.88
N ALA A 197 -2.97 -16.43 -6.63
CA ALA A 197 -3.00 -17.58 -5.72
C ALA A 197 -3.80 -18.76 -6.30
N VAL A 198 -4.85 -18.46 -7.07
CA VAL A 198 -5.82 -19.45 -7.58
C VAL A 198 -5.41 -20.02 -8.94
N CYS A 199 -5.06 -19.18 -9.91
CA CYS A 199 -4.78 -19.63 -11.29
C CYS A 199 -3.33 -19.44 -11.76
N ASN A 200 -2.43 -18.96 -10.89
CA ASN A 200 -1.02 -18.74 -11.21
C ASN A 200 -0.76 -17.74 -12.35
N LEU A 201 -1.71 -16.84 -12.64
CA LEU A 201 -1.53 -15.75 -13.62
C LEU A 201 -0.43 -14.77 -13.13
N ALA A 202 0.62 -14.57 -13.94
CA ALA A 202 1.83 -13.82 -13.59
C ALA A 202 1.87 -12.40 -14.17
N HIS A 203 0.74 -11.68 -14.18
CA HIS A 203 0.62 -10.33 -14.74
C HIS A 203 0.18 -9.35 -13.65
N PRO A 204 1.11 -8.69 -12.92
CA PRO A 204 0.82 -7.83 -11.78
C PRO A 204 -0.29 -6.80 -12.03
N GLU A 205 -0.41 -6.27 -13.25
CA GLU A 205 -1.41 -5.28 -13.67
C GLU A 205 -2.84 -5.84 -13.65
N LEU A 206 -2.98 -7.15 -13.78
CA LEU A 206 -4.24 -7.88 -13.71
C LEU A 206 -4.52 -8.47 -12.32
N LEU A 207 -3.63 -8.23 -11.35
CA LEU A 207 -3.75 -8.71 -9.99
C LEU A 207 -4.20 -7.61 -9.02
N ASP A 208 -4.86 -8.05 -7.97
CA ASP A 208 -5.22 -7.29 -6.78
C ASP A 208 -4.73 -8.02 -5.53
N ALA A 209 -4.68 -7.28 -4.41
CA ALA A 209 -4.56 -7.88 -3.10
C ALA A 209 -5.94 -7.91 -2.43
N ALA A 210 -6.55 -9.09 -2.45
CA ALA A 210 -7.82 -9.35 -1.77
C ALA A 210 -7.56 -9.52 -0.27
N HIS A 211 -8.40 -8.88 0.54
CA HIS A 211 -8.42 -9.17 1.97
C HIS A 211 -9.17 -10.49 2.21
N ILE A 212 -8.66 -11.34 3.10
CA ILE A 212 -9.36 -12.56 3.53
C ILE A 212 -10.50 -12.15 4.48
N VAL A 213 -10.16 -11.34 5.48
CA VAL A 213 -11.10 -10.65 6.35
C VAL A 213 -11.12 -9.18 5.98
N ASP A 214 -12.31 -8.67 5.68
CA ASP A 214 -12.54 -7.28 5.24
C ASP A 214 -11.83 -6.27 6.14
N ASP A 215 -11.22 -5.27 5.53
CA ASP A 215 -10.46 -4.21 6.18
C ASP A 215 -11.34 -3.22 6.99
N SER A 216 -12.65 -3.36 6.94
CA SER A 216 -13.63 -2.71 7.83
C SER A 216 -13.88 -3.50 9.13
N HIS A 217 -13.50 -4.77 9.16
CA HIS A 217 -13.68 -5.64 10.32
C HIS A 217 -12.52 -5.47 11.32
N GLY A 218 -12.76 -5.62 12.62
CA GLY A 218 -11.72 -5.46 13.65
C GLY A 218 -10.53 -6.45 13.55
N LEU A 219 -10.69 -7.51 12.74
CA LEU A 219 -9.64 -8.50 12.44
C LEU A 219 -8.96 -8.27 11.09
N GLY A 220 -9.46 -7.31 10.29
CA GLY A 220 -9.06 -6.96 8.92
C GLY A 220 -7.74 -6.21 8.83
N THR A 221 -6.73 -6.67 9.56
CA THR A 221 -5.40 -6.04 9.56
C THR A 221 -4.76 -6.14 8.17
N PRO A 222 -4.14 -5.07 7.62
CA PRO A 222 -3.50 -5.07 6.31
C PRO A 222 -2.13 -5.77 6.36
N THR A 223 -2.16 -7.06 6.69
CA THR A 223 -0.99 -7.94 6.81
C THR A 223 -1.01 -8.96 5.70
N VAL A 224 0.17 -9.44 5.28
CA VAL A 224 0.26 -10.44 4.21
C VAL A 224 -0.54 -11.72 4.55
N GLY A 225 -0.56 -12.13 5.81
CA GLY A 225 -1.38 -13.26 6.25
C GLY A 225 -2.90 -13.02 6.16
N ASN A 226 -3.36 -11.77 6.06
CA ASN A 226 -4.75 -11.42 5.73
C ASN A 226 -4.94 -11.10 4.23
N GLY A 227 -3.92 -11.29 3.40
CA GLY A 227 -3.91 -10.87 2.01
C GLY A 227 -3.68 -12.04 1.06
N MET A 228 -4.37 -11.99 -0.08
CA MET A 228 -4.14 -12.92 -1.18
C MET A 228 -3.97 -12.15 -2.48
N ALA A 229 -2.93 -12.48 -3.24
CA ALA A 229 -2.79 -11.97 -4.59
C ALA A 229 -3.78 -12.73 -5.49
N LEU A 230 -4.79 -12.06 -6.02
CA LEU A 230 -5.81 -12.67 -6.89
C LEU A 230 -5.90 -11.88 -8.19
N CYS A 231 -6.18 -12.55 -9.31
CA CYS A 231 -6.54 -11.83 -10.53
C CYS A 231 -7.92 -11.18 -10.38
N LYS A 232 -8.25 -10.19 -11.22
CA LYS A 232 -9.53 -9.47 -11.15
C LYS A 232 -10.77 -10.38 -11.04
N ILE A 233 -10.76 -11.50 -11.77
CA ILE A 233 -11.88 -12.46 -11.77
C ILE A 233 -11.95 -13.22 -10.44
N HIS A 234 -10.83 -13.77 -9.96
CA HIS A 234 -10.81 -14.52 -8.70
C HIS A 234 -11.03 -13.62 -7.49
N HIS A 235 -10.57 -12.38 -7.54
CA HIS A 235 -10.85 -11.38 -6.51
C HIS A 235 -12.35 -11.12 -6.41
N ALA A 236 -12.99 -10.75 -7.53
CA ALA A 236 -14.42 -10.51 -7.55
C ALA A 236 -15.24 -11.74 -7.17
N ALA A 237 -14.83 -12.94 -7.61
CA ALA A 237 -15.49 -14.19 -7.25
C ALA A 237 -15.34 -14.53 -5.76
N PHE A 238 -14.19 -14.25 -5.15
CA PHE A 238 -13.96 -14.47 -3.73
C PHE A 238 -14.78 -13.51 -2.86
N ASP A 239 -14.74 -12.22 -3.17
CA ASP A 239 -15.49 -11.18 -2.45
C ASP A 239 -16.99 -11.48 -2.48
N ARG A 240 -17.50 -11.82 -3.67
CA ARG A 240 -18.88 -12.23 -3.91
C ARG A 240 -19.19 -13.68 -3.49
N ARG A 241 -18.32 -14.38 -2.78
CA ARG A 241 -18.62 -15.75 -2.31
C ARG A 241 -19.05 -16.72 -3.43
N PHE A 242 -18.66 -16.45 -4.67
CA PHE A 242 -18.74 -17.41 -5.78
C PHE A 242 -17.60 -18.42 -5.68
N LEU A 243 -16.48 -17.98 -5.12
CA LEU A 243 -15.29 -18.76 -4.81
C LEU A 243 -15.05 -18.72 -3.29
N GLY A 244 -14.94 -19.90 -2.68
CA GLY A 244 -14.51 -20.10 -1.31
C GLY A 244 -13.15 -20.79 -1.26
N LEU A 245 -12.46 -20.66 -0.13
CA LEU A 245 -11.21 -21.37 0.14
C LEU A 245 -11.37 -22.21 1.39
N ARG A 246 -11.58 -23.52 1.22
CA ARG A 246 -11.67 -24.44 2.35
C ARG A 246 -10.30 -24.55 3.03
N PRO A 247 -10.18 -24.21 4.32
CA PRO A 247 -8.93 -24.33 5.06
C PRO A 247 -8.53 -25.81 5.18
N THR A 248 -7.24 -26.09 5.05
CA THR A 248 -6.65 -27.39 5.36
C THR A 248 -5.32 -27.19 6.07
N LEU A 249 -4.80 -28.25 6.69
CA LEU A 249 -3.51 -28.22 7.39
C LEU A 249 -2.31 -28.01 6.44
N GLU A 250 -2.45 -28.36 5.15
CA GLU A 250 -1.37 -28.26 4.17
C GLU A 250 -1.52 -27.06 3.24
N ARG A 251 -2.65 -27.00 2.52
CA ARG A 251 -2.90 -26.03 1.46
C ARG A 251 -4.41 -25.84 1.26
N PRO A 252 -4.92 -24.60 1.28
CA PRO A 252 -6.35 -24.34 1.06
C PRO A 252 -6.83 -24.90 -0.28
N ILE A 253 -8.07 -25.39 -0.28
CA ILE A 253 -8.73 -25.97 -1.46
C ILE A 253 -9.75 -24.97 -1.98
N VAL A 254 -9.72 -24.73 -3.30
CA VAL A 254 -10.69 -23.87 -3.98
C VAL A 254 -12.04 -24.59 -4.04
N GLU A 255 -13.08 -23.92 -3.57
CA GLU A 255 -14.46 -24.36 -3.72
C GLU A 255 -15.23 -23.29 -4.49
N ILE A 256 -16.12 -23.74 -5.36
CA ILE A 256 -16.95 -22.91 -6.23
C ILE A 256 -18.39 -23.20 -5.83
N ARG A 257 -19.21 -22.16 -5.75
CA ARG A 257 -20.63 -22.29 -5.37
C ARG A 257 -21.35 -23.22 -6.35
N GLN A 258 -22.28 -24.02 -5.84
CA GLN A 258 -22.88 -25.12 -6.60
C GLN A 258 -23.65 -24.66 -7.85
N ASP A 259 -24.36 -23.54 -7.77
CA ASP A 259 -25.08 -22.97 -8.91
C ASP A 259 -24.16 -22.61 -10.10
N LEU A 260 -22.96 -22.10 -9.81
CA LEU A 260 -21.93 -21.83 -10.83
C LEU A 260 -21.29 -23.11 -11.38
N LEU A 261 -21.32 -24.22 -10.65
CA LEU A 261 -20.86 -25.53 -11.18
C LEU A 261 -21.89 -26.14 -12.13
N ASP A 262 -23.17 -25.91 -11.86
CA ASP A 262 -24.27 -26.42 -12.67
C ASP A 262 -24.55 -25.54 -13.91
N GLU A 263 -24.09 -24.29 -13.89
CA GLU A 263 -24.22 -23.34 -15.00
C GLU A 263 -23.36 -23.74 -16.22
N VAL A 264 -23.93 -23.60 -17.41
CA VAL A 264 -23.24 -23.80 -18.68
C VAL A 264 -23.08 -22.46 -19.38
N ASP A 265 -21.85 -21.94 -19.37
CA ASP A 265 -21.47 -20.68 -19.99
C ASP A 265 -20.14 -20.83 -20.77
N GLY A 266 -19.57 -19.71 -21.23
CA GLY A 266 -18.34 -19.64 -21.99
C GLY A 266 -17.08 -20.17 -21.29
N PRO A 267 -15.95 -20.22 -22.02
CA PRO A 267 -14.71 -20.85 -21.57
C PRO A 267 -14.14 -20.24 -20.28
N MET A 268 -14.47 -18.98 -19.96
CA MET A 268 -14.00 -18.33 -18.75
C MET A 268 -14.66 -18.87 -17.48
N LEU A 269 -15.96 -19.18 -17.51
CA LEU A 269 -16.62 -19.85 -16.37
C LEU A 269 -16.03 -21.24 -16.19
N ARG A 270 -15.92 -22.00 -17.29
CA ARG A 270 -15.39 -23.37 -17.27
C ARG A 270 -13.95 -23.47 -16.78
N HIS A 271 -13.02 -22.86 -17.52
CA HIS A 271 -11.59 -23.01 -17.24
C HIS A 271 -11.08 -22.04 -16.16
N GLY A 272 -11.75 -20.90 -16.00
CA GLY A 272 -11.37 -19.89 -15.02
C GLY A 272 -11.94 -20.12 -13.62
N LEU A 273 -13.04 -20.87 -13.46
CA LEU A 273 -13.65 -21.15 -12.16
C LEU A 273 -13.95 -22.65 -11.96
N GLN A 274 -14.81 -23.26 -12.77
CA GLN A 274 -15.32 -24.62 -12.54
C GLN A 274 -14.19 -25.66 -12.48
N ASP A 275 -13.27 -25.64 -13.44
CA ASP A 275 -12.12 -26.56 -13.49
C ASP A 275 -11.17 -26.40 -12.29
N LEU A 276 -11.26 -25.30 -11.55
CA LEU A 276 -10.45 -25.04 -10.36
C LEU A 276 -11.09 -25.60 -9.08
N HIS A 277 -12.37 -25.97 -9.13
CA HIS A 277 -13.08 -26.57 -8.00
C HIS A 277 -12.38 -27.83 -7.49
N GLY A 278 -12.25 -27.95 -6.18
CA GLY A 278 -11.60 -29.08 -5.51
C GLY A 278 -10.08 -29.11 -5.65
N LYS A 279 -9.48 -28.17 -6.40
CA LYS A 279 -8.02 -28.08 -6.54
C LYS A 279 -7.41 -27.23 -5.42
N PRO A 280 -6.19 -27.56 -4.98
CA PRO A 280 -5.46 -26.69 -4.06
C PRO A 280 -5.10 -25.36 -4.72
N LEU A 281 -4.94 -24.29 -3.94
CA LEU A 281 -4.36 -23.02 -4.41
C LEU A 281 -3.07 -23.30 -5.20
N MET A 282 -2.86 -22.67 -6.34
CA MET A 282 -1.66 -22.91 -7.15
C MET A 282 -0.44 -22.22 -6.54
N MET A 283 -0.61 -20.99 -6.05
CA MET A 283 0.47 -20.19 -5.47
C MET A 283 0.24 -19.93 -3.97
N LEU A 284 1.33 -20.10 -3.20
CA LEU A 284 1.41 -19.71 -1.80
C LEU A 284 2.75 -19.01 -1.55
N PRO A 285 2.80 -18.07 -0.60
CA PRO A 285 4.06 -17.48 -0.18
C PRO A 285 5.07 -18.53 0.29
N LYS A 286 6.32 -18.37 -0.15
CA LYS A 286 7.45 -19.23 0.27
C LYS A 286 7.65 -19.18 1.77
N ALA A 287 7.61 -17.98 2.36
CA ALA A 287 7.67 -17.79 3.79
C ALA A 287 6.37 -18.23 4.46
N ARG A 288 6.43 -19.21 5.37
CA ARG A 288 5.25 -19.73 6.08
C ARG A 288 4.48 -18.64 6.84
N ALA A 289 5.17 -17.69 7.44
CA ALA A 289 4.57 -16.56 8.17
C ALA A 289 3.75 -15.61 7.28
N ASN A 290 3.94 -15.66 5.96
CA ASN A 290 3.22 -14.84 4.99
C ASN A 290 2.06 -15.59 4.34
N ARG A 291 1.89 -16.90 4.59
CA ARG A 291 0.77 -17.66 4.03
C ARG A 291 -0.56 -17.14 4.61
N PRO A 292 -1.68 -17.35 3.89
CA PRO A 292 -3.01 -17.09 4.43
C PRO A 292 -3.16 -17.62 5.84
N ASP A 293 -3.59 -16.75 6.74
CA ASP A 293 -3.85 -17.11 8.13
C ASP A 293 -5.02 -18.09 8.20
N HIS A 294 -4.82 -19.18 8.93
CA HIS A 294 -5.77 -20.28 9.00
C HIS A 294 -7.12 -19.85 9.59
N ASP A 295 -7.10 -19.07 10.67
CA ASP A 295 -8.33 -18.65 11.37
C ASP A 295 -9.10 -17.63 10.54
N LYS A 296 -8.38 -16.75 9.83
CA LYS A 296 -9.00 -15.82 8.86
C LYS A 296 -9.64 -16.56 7.69
N LEU A 297 -9.00 -17.61 7.17
CA LEU A 297 -9.59 -18.44 6.13
C LEU A 297 -10.81 -19.21 6.63
N MET A 298 -10.78 -19.75 7.86
CA MET A 298 -11.96 -20.36 8.50
C MET A 298 -13.13 -19.37 8.54
N TRP A 299 -12.88 -18.16 9.02
CA TRP A 299 -13.89 -17.09 9.06
C TRP A 299 -14.47 -16.78 7.67
N ALA A 300 -13.62 -16.64 6.65
CA ALA A 300 -14.07 -16.34 5.29
C ALA A 300 -14.86 -17.51 4.69
N TYR A 301 -14.42 -18.75 4.97
CA TYR A 301 -15.04 -19.97 4.47
C TYR A 301 -16.41 -20.23 5.09
N ASP A 302 -16.59 -19.98 6.39
CA ASP A 302 -17.91 -20.09 7.04
C ASP A 302 -18.93 -19.14 6.41
N ARG A 303 -18.49 -17.92 6.07
CA ARG A 303 -19.33 -16.95 5.34
C ARG A 303 -19.61 -17.38 3.91
N PHE A 304 -18.67 -18.04 3.24
CA PHE A 304 -18.91 -18.65 1.92
C PHE A 304 -19.97 -19.75 1.99
N ARG A 305 -19.88 -20.65 2.97
CA ARG A 305 -20.83 -21.77 3.14
C ARG A 305 -22.25 -21.34 3.51
N THR A 306 -22.37 -20.21 4.20
CA THR A 306 -23.66 -19.68 4.68
C THR A 306 -24.25 -18.62 3.75
N ALA A 307 -23.51 -18.17 2.72
CA ALA A 307 -23.98 -17.20 1.76
C ALA A 307 -25.14 -17.77 0.92
N THR A 308 -26.26 -17.05 0.91
CA THR A 308 -27.39 -17.29 0.02
C THR A 308 -27.24 -16.44 -1.24
N VAL A 309 -28.01 -16.74 -2.29
CA VAL A 309 -28.02 -15.91 -3.52
C VAL A 309 -28.39 -14.44 -3.22
N ALA A 310 -29.22 -14.20 -2.19
CA ALA A 310 -29.61 -12.87 -1.76
C ALA A 310 -28.50 -12.08 -1.04
N ASP A 311 -27.49 -12.76 -0.48
CA ASP A 311 -26.36 -12.10 0.19
C ASP A 311 -25.31 -11.56 -0.79
N VAL A 312 -25.47 -11.85 -2.09
CA VAL A 312 -24.49 -11.57 -3.15
C VAL A 312 -25.07 -10.77 -4.33
N ALA A 313 -26.38 -10.55 -4.34
CA ALA A 313 -27.08 -9.74 -5.34
C ALA A 313 -26.91 -8.24 -5.03
#